data_AF-A0A7X7P0M0-F1
#
_entry.id   AF-A0A7X7P0M0-F1
#
_cell.length_a   1.000
_cell.length_b   1.000
_cell.length_c   1.000
_cell.angle_alpha   90.00
_cell.angle_beta   90.00
_cell.angle_gamma   90.00
#
_symmetry.space_group_name_H-M   'P 1'
#
loop_
_entity.id
_entity.type
_entity.pdbx_description
1 polymer ?
#
loop_
_entity_poly.entity_id
_entity_poly.type
_entity_poly.pdbx_seq_one_letter_code
_entity_poly.pdbx_strand_id
1 'polypeptide(L)'
;MQGPAGQGIFLAGVLLGYMAERQVGADGDISKSPLFKQIQFGRMDKMNLKRILGRVPQLLAAYREELKYTAYMNRLGAAALELMLQADDEEMGVNGNFAFAAGFINARRYFWEIFPAKKDDKPGQPGEEEINNGI
;
A
#
# COMPACT_ATOMS: atom_id res chain seq x y z
N MET A 1 13.76 7.42 9.79
CA MET A 1 14.40 6.80 8.61
C MET A 1 14.11 7.69 7.41
N GLN A 2 15.05 8.55 7.02
CA GLN A 2 14.93 9.45 5.86
C GLN A 2 16.00 9.04 4.84
N GLY A 3 15.60 8.23 3.85
CA GLY A 3 16.49 7.64 2.85
C GLY A 3 15.77 6.60 1.99
N PRO A 4 16.45 6.01 1.00
CA PRO A 4 15.84 5.05 0.06
C PRO A 4 15.13 3.89 0.77
N ALA A 5 15.74 3.34 1.82
CA ALA A 5 15.14 2.27 2.63
C ALA A 5 13.77 2.68 3.20
N GLY A 6 13.70 3.84 3.86
CA GLY A 6 12.48 4.35 4.46
C GLY A 6 11.40 4.67 3.43
N GLN A 7 11.79 5.25 2.29
CA GLN A 7 10.87 5.54 1.18
C GLN A 7 10.32 4.24 0.57
N GLY A 8 11.18 3.25 0.31
CA GLY A 8 10.77 1.95 -0.20
C GLY A 8 9.81 1.22 0.74
N ILE A 9 10.09 1.22 2.04
CA ILE A 9 9.23 0.65 3.08
C ILE A 9 7.88 1.38 3.13
N PHE A 10 7.88 2.71 3.07
CA PHE A 10 6.66 3.52 3.05
C PHE A 10 5.80 3.22 1.81
N LEU A 11 6.38 3.23 0.60
CA LEU A 11 5.66 2.92 -0.64
C LEU A 11 5.15 1.48 -0.66
N ALA A 12 5.90 0.53 -0.08
CA ALA A 12 5.42 -0.83 0.12
C ALA A 12 4.19 -0.88 1.04
N GLY A 13 4.17 -0.07 2.10
CA GLY A 13 2.99 0.14 2.94
C GLY A 13 1.79 0.62 2.12
N VAL A 14 1.96 1.69 1.33
CA VAL A 14 0.91 2.25 0.47
C VAL A 14 0.37 1.21 -0.50
N LEU A 15 1.26 0.48 -1.19
CA LEU A 15 0.86 -0.57 -2.13
C LEU A 15 0.05 -1.67 -1.45
N LEU A 16 0.58 -2.25 -0.37
CA LEU A 16 -0.04 -3.39 0.28
C LEU A 16 -1.35 -3.00 0.99
N GLY A 17 -1.43 -1.79 1.54
CA GLY A 17 -2.67 -1.26 2.10
C GLY A 17 -3.74 -1.10 1.02
N TYR A 18 -3.38 -0.50 -0.12
CA TYR A 18 -4.33 -0.30 -1.21
C TYR A 18 -4.80 -1.64 -1.80
N MET A 19 -3.90 -2.61 -1.97
CA MET A 19 -4.28 -3.97 -2.38
C MET A 19 -5.20 -4.64 -1.36
N ALA A 20 -4.93 -4.49 -0.05
CA ALA A 20 -5.77 -5.07 1.00
C ALA A 20 -7.18 -4.48 1.00
N GLU A 21 -7.34 -3.16 0.84
CA GLU A 21 -8.64 -2.51 0.66
C GLU A 21 -9.40 -3.08 -0.54
N ARG A 22 -8.72 -3.22 -1.69
CA ARG A 22 -9.35 -3.77 -2.89
C ARG A 22 -9.79 -5.23 -2.75
N GLN A 23 -9.14 -6.02 -1.90
CA GLN A 23 -9.53 -7.40 -1.62
C GLN A 23 -10.83 -7.54 -0.83
N VAL A 24 -11.25 -6.51 -0.10
CA VAL A 24 -12.47 -6.52 0.73
C VAL A 24 -13.57 -5.61 0.19
N GLY A 25 -13.26 -4.70 -0.72
CA GLY A 25 -14.20 -3.74 -1.30
C GLY A 25 -14.24 -2.41 -0.54
N ALA A 26 -15.01 -1.44 -1.05
CA ALA A 26 -15.01 -0.06 -0.55
C ALA A 26 -15.43 0.07 0.92
N ASP A 27 -16.40 -0.75 1.34
CA ASP A 27 -16.96 -0.75 2.70
C ASP A 27 -16.54 -2.00 3.49
N GLY A 28 -15.54 -2.72 2.96
CA GLY A 28 -15.04 -3.95 3.56
C GLY A 28 -14.11 -3.67 4.74
N ASP A 29 -14.27 -4.44 5.81
CA ASP A 29 -13.33 -4.46 6.91
C ASP A 29 -11.97 -5.01 6.43
N ILE A 30 -10.97 -4.11 6.35
CA ILE A 30 -9.61 -4.43 5.89
C ILE A 30 -8.96 -5.57 6.68
N SER A 31 -9.33 -5.78 7.95
CA SER A 31 -8.79 -6.87 8.75
C SER A 31 -9.17 -8.27 8.22
N LYS A 32 -10.21 -8.33 7.38
CA LYS A 32 -10.66 -9.57 6.73
C LYS A 32 -9.85 -9.91 5.48
N SER A 33 -9.10 -8.96 4.92
CA SER A 33 -8.25 -9.13 3.74
C SER A 33 -7.25 -10.29 3.95
N PRO A 34 -7.11 -11.21 2.97
CA PRO A 34 -6.03 -12.20 2.99
C PRO A 34 -4.63 -11.58 3.11
N LEU A 35 -4.41 -10.41 2.52
CA LEU A 35 -3.14 -9.70 2.59
C LEU A 35 -2.89 -9.12 3.99
N PHE A 36 -3.89 -8.48 4.60
CA PHE A 36 -3.79 -7.95 5.97
C PHE A 36 -3.35 -9.04 6.97
N LYS A 37 -3.96 -10.22 6.88
CA LYS A 37 -3.67 -11.37 7.76
C LYS A 37 -2.25 -11.92 7.63
N GLN A 38 -1.56 -11.63 6.52
CA GLN A 38 -0.17 -12.06 6.29
C GLN A 38 0.86 -11.08 6.87
N ILE A 39 0.43 -9.88 7.28
CA ILE A 39 1.32 -8.81 7.73
C ILE A 39 1.46 -8.84 9.26
N GLN A 40 2.70 -8.81 9.74
CA GLN A 40 3.02 -8.75 11.16
C GLN A 40 3.39 -7.31 11.57
N PHE A 41 2.39 -6.44 11.69
CA PHE A 41 2.62 -5.04 12.06
C PHE A 41 3.46 -4.90 13.35
N GLY A 42 4.41 -3.95 13.34
CA GLY A 42 5.33 -3.70 14.45
C GLY A 42 6.49 -4.69 14.56
N ARG A 43 6.46 -5.81 13.82
CA ARG A 43 7.50 -6.86 13.83
C ARG A 43 7.94 -7.25 12.42
N MET A 44 7.61 -6.46 11.42
CA MET A 44 8.09 -6.69 10.06
C MET A 44 9.60 -6.48 10.00
N ASP A 45 10.27 -7.41 9.33
CA ASP A 45 11.67 -7.27 8.91
C ASP A 45 11.74 -7.14 7.37
N LYS A 46 12.93 -6.79 6.87
CA LYS A 46 13.17 -6.64 5.42
C LYS A 46 12.91 -7.93 4.65
N MET A 47 13.23 -9.10 5.22
CA MET A 47 13.08 -10.38 4.55
C MET A 47 11.59 -10.72 4.33
N ASN A 48 10.78 -10.56 5.36
CA ASN A 48 9.33 -10.76 5.34
C ASN A 48 8.67 -9.77 4.38
N LEU A 49 9.07 -8.51 4.42
CA LEU A 49 8.55 -7.51 3.47
C LEU A 49 8.91 -7.88 2.02
N LYS A 50 10.17 -8.25 1.74
CA LYS A 50 10.61 -8.73 0.43
C LYS A 50 9.83 -9.96 -0.02
N ARG A 51 9.54 -10.90 0.88
CA ARG A 51 8.75 -12.11 0.57
C ARG A 51 7.32 -11.77 0.17
N ILE A 52 6.68 -10.80 0.82
CA ILE A 52 5.34 -10.34 0.44
C ILE A 52 5.40 -9.59 -0.90
N LEU A 53 6.34 -8.66 -1.06
CA LEU A 53 6.49 -7.87 -2.28
C LEU A 53 6.82 -8.75 -3.51
N GLY A 54 7.62 -9.79 -3.34
CA GLY A 54 7.91 -10.76 -4.40
C GLY A 54 6.68 -11.52 -4.90
N ARG A 55 5.57 -11.50 -4.15
CA ARG A 55 4.28 -12.09 -4.54
C ARG A 55 3.30 -11.10 -5.18
N VAL A 56 3.64 -9.81 -5.22
CA VAL A 56 2.78 -8.76 -5.77
C VAL A 56 2.36 -9.05 -7.22
N PRO A 57 3.24 -9.50 -8.14
CA PRO A 57 2.82 -9.82 -9.50
C PRO A 57 1.71 -10.88 -9.55
N GLN A 58 1.81 -11.94 -8.73
CA GLN A 58 0.79 -12.99 -8.64
C GLN A 58 -0.50 -12.47 -8.01
N LEU A 59 -0.39 -11.64 -6.96
CA LEU A 59 -1.55 -11.02 -6.33
C LEU A 59 -2.29 -10.10 -7.32
N LEU A 60 -1.58 -9.25 -8.06
CA LEU A 60 -2.19 -8.37 -9.05
C LEU A 60 -2.87 -9.14 -10.19
N ALA A 61 -2.33 -10.31 -10.56
CA ALA A 61 -2.98 -11.20 -11.52
C ALA A 61 -4.26 -11.83 -10.96
N ALA A 62 -4.25 -12.26 -9.69
CA ALA A 62 -5.38 -12.90 -9.04
C ALA A 62 -6.61 -11.98 -8.85
N TYR A 63 -6.37 -10.67 -8.73
CA TYR A 63 -7.44 -9.67 -8.55
C TYR A 63 -7.59 -8.77 -9.78
N ARG A 64 -7.19 -9.22 -10.97
CA ARG A 64 -7.14 -8.36 -12.16
C ARG A 64 -8.50 -7.74 -12.50
N GLU A 65 -9.59 -8.45 -12.25
CA GLU A 65 -10.96 -7.97 -12.52
C GLU A 65 -11.43 -6.94 -11.50
N GLU A 66 -11.00 -7.09 -10.24
CA GLU A 66 -11.30 -6.19 -9.12
C GLU A 66 -10.31 -5.02 -9.02
N LEU A 67 -9.16 -5.08 -9.70
CA LEU A 67 -8.09 -4.08 -9.63
C LEU A 67 -8.04 -3.24 -10.91
N LYS A 68 -9.00 -2.32 -11.07
CA LYS A 68 -9.07 -1.35 -12.19
C LYS A 68 -7.75 -0.57 -12.42
N TYR A 69 -6.90 -0.46 -11.40
CA TYR A 69 -5.66 0.33 -11.41
C TYR A 69 -4.37 -0.51 -11.30
N THR A 70 -4.38 -1.78 -11.78
CA THR A 70 -3.21 -2.67 -11.75
C THR A 70 -1.94 -2.04 -12.32
N ALA A 71 -2.04 -1.20 -13.36
CA ALA A 71 -0.88 -0.50 -13.92
C ALA A 71 -0.21 0.45 -12.91
N TYR A 72 -1.00 1.19 -12.12
CA TYR A 72 -0.48 2.08 -11.08
C TYR A 72 0.12 1.29 -9.91
N MET A 73 -0.53 0.20 -9.49
CA MET A 73 0.03 -0.69 -8.48
C MET A 73 1.33 -1.35 -8.92
N ASN A 74 1.46 -1.74 -10.20
CA ASN A 74 2.72 -2.22 -10.76
C ASN A 74 3.83 -1.16 -10.70
N ARG A 75 3.52 0.10 -11.07
CA ARG A 75 4.49 1.20 -10.97
C ARG A 75 4.91 1.48 -9.53
N LEU A 76 3.95 1.49 -8.61
CA LEU A 76 4.22 1.69 -7.19
C LEU A 76 5.07 0.55 -6.60
N GLY A 77 4.76 -0.70 -6.96
CA GLY A 77 5.54 -1.86 -6.56
C GLY A 77 6.95 -1.87 -7.14
N ALA A 78 7.11 -1.50 -8.41
CA ALA A 78 8.43 -1.35 -9.02
C ALA A 78 9.28 -0.31 -8.28
N ALA A 79 8.72 0.88 -8.00
CA ALA A 79 9.42 1.93 -7.27
C ALA A 79 9.79 1.49 -5.84
N ALA A 80 8.89 0.83 -5.12
CA ALA A 80 9.17 0.31 -3.79
C ALA A 80 10.30 -0.73 -3.81
N LEU A 81 10.27 -1.67 -4.77
CA LEU A 81 11.30 -2.70 -4.92
C LEU A 81 12.66 -2.10 -5.31
N GLU A 82 12.69 -1.13 -6.21
CA GLU A 82 13.91 -0.43 -6.64
C GLU A 82 14.58 0.29 -5.46
N LEU A 83 13.82 1.06 -4.69
CA LEU A 83 14.34 1.74 -3.49
C LEU A 83 14.83 0.74 -2.43
N MET A 84 14.16 -0.40 -2.29
CA MET A 84 14.57 -1.48 -1.38
C MET A 84 15.80 -2.26 -1.86
N LEU A 85 16.10 -2.24 -3.16
CA LEU A 85 17.33 -2.80 -3.74
C LEU A 85 18.52 -1.83 -3.61
N GLN A 86 18.26 -0.53 -3.68
CA GLN A 86 19.27 0.53 -3.49
C GLN A 86 19.63 0.78 -2.03
N ALA A 87 18.79 0.30 -1.10
CA ALA A 87 19.03 0.43 0.33
C ALA A 87 20.11 -0.54 0.81
N ASP A 88 21.08 -0.02 1.59
CA ASP A 88 22.03 -0.83 2.35
C ASP A 88 21.32 -1.79 3.33
N ASP A 89 22.07 -2.65 4.01
CA ASP A 89 21.57 -3.66 4.97
C ASP A 89 20.95 -3.07 6.26
N GLU A 90 20.51 -1.81 6.26
CA GLU A 90 19.84 -1.15 7.38
C GLU A 90 18.61 -1.96 7.84
N GLU A 91 18.51 -2.29 9.12
CA GLU A 91 17.34 -3.00 9.61
C GLU A 91 16.08 -2.13 9.58
N MET A 92 14.91 -2.76 9.45
CA MET A 92 13.64 -2.05 9.45
C MET A 92 13.37 -1.38 10.80
N GLY A 93 13.63 -2.09 11.92
CA GLY A 93 13.50 -1.57 13.27
C GLY A 93 12.14 -0.89 13.56
N VAL A 94 12.12 -0.01 14.58
CA VAL A 94 10.91 0.75 14.93
C VAL A 94 10.53 1.73 13.83
N ASN A 95 11.51 2.45 13.27
CA ASN A 95 11.27 3.50 12.29
C ASN A 95 10.68 2.97 10.97
N GLY A 96 11.18 1.85 10.47
CA GLY A 96 10.66 1.21 9.28
C GLY A 96 9.28 0.60 9.53
N ASN A 97 9.05 -0.02 10.69
CA ASN A 97 7.71 -0.49 11.05
C ASN A 97 6.70 0.65 11.13
N PHE A 98 7.10 1.80 11.69
CA PHE A 98 6.30 3.01 11.68
C PHE A 98 6.02 3.51 10.26
N ALA A 99 7.06 3.63 9.42
CA ALA A 99 6.91 4.07 8.03
C ALA A 99 5.99 3.16 7.22
N PHE A 100 6.12 1.84 7.38
CA PHE A 100 5.27 0.85 6.75
C PHE A 100 3.81 1.02 7.19
N ALA A 101 3.56 1.09 8.51
CA ALA A 101 2.22 1.24 9.05
C ALA A 101 1.58 2.58 8.62
N ALA A 102 2.36 3.66 8.61
CA ALA A 102 1.90 4.96 8.14
C ALA A 102 1.48 4.91 6.67
N GLY A 103 2.27 4.27 5.81
CA GLY A 103 1.90 4.05 4.39
C GLY A 103 0.68 3.16 4.24
N PHE A 104 0.59 2.07 5.02
CA PHE A 104 -0.50 1.09 4.94
C PHE A 104 -1.86 1.69 5.35
N ILE A 105 -1.91 2.39 6.48
CA ILE A 105 -3.18 2.96 7.00
C ILE A 105 -3.67 4.11 6.13
N ASN A 106 -2.76 4.86 5.52
CA ASN A 106 -3.10 5.99 4.65
C ASN A 106 -3.09 5.62 3.16
N ALA A 107 -3.12 4.32 2.84
CA ALA A 107 -2.83 3.82 1.51
C ALA A 107 -3.71 4.44 0.44
N ARG A 108 -5.03 4.51 0.64
CA ARG A 108 -5.95 5.15 -0.30
C ARG A 108 -5.57 6.60 -0.61
N ARG A 109 -5.34 7.41 0.43
CA ARG A 109 -5.00 8.83 0.28
C ARG A 109 -3.69 8.99 -0.50
N TYR A 110 -2.64 8.32 -0.06
CA TYR A 110 -1.32 8.43 -0.70
C TYR A 110 -1.30 7.85 -2.11
N PHE A 111 -2.04 6.77 -2.37
CA PHE A 111 -2.14 6.20 -3.72
C PHE A 111 -2.69 7.24 -4.72
N TRP A 112 -3.73 7.99 -4.35
CA TRP A 112 -4.32 9.02 -5.21
C TRP A 112 -3.53 10.33 -5.24
N GLU A 113 -2.76 10.64 -4.20
CA GLU A 113 -1.79 11.75 -4.24
C GLU A 113 -0.62 11.43 -5.19
N ILE A 114 -0.15 10.17 -5.23
CA ILE A 114 0.93 9.71 -6.13
C ILE A 114 0.45 9.61 -7.59
N PHE A 115 -0.77 9.11 -7.79
CA PHE A 115 -1.38 8.96 -9.11
C PHE A 115 -2.62 9.86 -9.21
N PRO A 116 -2.44 11.19 -9.29
CA PRO A 116 -3.56 12.09 -9.41
C PRO A 116 -4.28 11.76 -10.71
N ALA A 117 -5.58 11.53 -10.61
CA ALA A 117 -6.33 11.28 -11.81
C ALA A 117 -6.54 12.54 -12.61
N LYS A 118 -6.60 12.37 -13.92
CA LYS A 118 -6.96 13.45 -14.83
C LYS A 118 -8.44 13.79 -14.61
N LYS A 119 -8.80 15.06 -14.81
CA LYS A 119 -10.15 15.61 -14.57
C LYS A 119 -11.30 14.84 -15.26
N ASP A 120 -11.01 13.99 -16.24
CA ASP A 120 -12.00 13.19 -16.98
C ASP A 120 -12.09 11.72 -16.50
N ASP A 121 -11.15 11.25 -15.69
CA ASP A 121 -11.23 9.97 -15.00
C ASP A 121 -11.69 10.27 -13.57
N LYS A 122 -13.00 10.28 -13.28
CA LYS A 122 -13.48 10.43 -11.89
C LYS A 122 -12.96 9.26 -11.03
N PRO A 123 -12.06 9.46 -10.06
CA PRO A 123 -11.61 8.40 -9.17
C PRO A 123 -12.19 8.69 -7.81
N GLY A 124 -13.16 7.88 -7.40
CA GLY A 124 -13.66 7.91 -6.04
C GLY A 124 -14.06 9.31 -5.60
N GLN A 125 -15.23 9.76 -6.05
CA GLN A 125 -16.02 10.59 -5.16
C GLN A 125 -16.02 9.86 -3.79
N PRO A 126 -15.59 10.49 -2.69
CA PRO A 126 -16.20 10.17 -1.41
C PRO A 126 -17.70 10.32 -1.69
N GLY A 127 -18.50 9.30 -1.41
CA GLY A 127 -19.94 9.50 -1.35
C GLY A 127 -20.18 10.75 -0.51
N GLU A 128 -21.07 11.61 -0.98
CA GLU A 128 -21.52 12.80 -0.28
C GLU A 128 -22.20 12.40 1.04
N GLU A 129 -21.45 11.94 2.04
CA GLU A 129 -21.96 11.59 3.39
C GLU A 129 -21.01 11.96 4.54
N GLU A 130 -19.89 12.67 4.29
CA GLU A 130 -19.07 13.24 5.38
C GLU A 130 -19.19 14.77 5.51
N ILE A 131 -20.41 15.29 5.36
CA ILE A 131 -20.80 16.62 5.87
C ILE A 131 -22.15 16.55 6.59
N ASN A 132 -22.32 15.56 7.47
CA ASN A 132 -23.15 15.76 8.66
C ASN A 132 -22.92 14.63 9.65
N ASN A 133 -22.08 14.88 10.65
CA ASN A 133 -22.45 14.65 12.04
C ASN A 133 -21.33 15.23 12.91
N GLY A 134 -21.61 16.37 13.51
CA GLY A 134 -20.84 16.85 14.64
C GLY A 134 -20.88 15.84 15.77
N ILE A 135 -19.71 15.56 16.34
CA ILE A 135 -19.26 15.93 17.69
C ILE A 135 -17.74 15.74 17.70
#